data_AF-A0A6P1I1U1-F1
#
_entry.id   AF-A0A6P1I1U1-F1
#
_cell.length_a   1.000
_cell.length_b   1.000
_cell.length_c   1.000
_cell.angle_alpha   90.00
_cell.angle_beta   90.00
_cell.angle_gamma   90.00
#
_symmetry.space_group_name_H-M   'P 1'
#
loop_
_entity.id
_entity.type
_entity.pdbx_description
1 polymer ?
#
loop_
_entity_poly.entity_id
_entity_poly.type
_entity_poly.pdbx_seq_one_letter_code
_entity_poly.pdbx_strand_id
1 'polypeptide(L)'
;MTHTTATAVMTSEQRADYLDRLDVETLSALMRSTWTLDDRALRRQLSKILVGLAAVRELRTGIVDGPVPVIEAAECGVLATAGEFIAEVLGPRLLADAGNPFRGPFLPLVSATGGLVYQAEQALNAISVEVTGHVIERNESLSTILPETAWSENSSSARGLAQVAYSAGFTLSSTDYFASAGLAAQAYSLVSASNGDYADLGKATLAVAEESGSWDPALVRARASSGGDSWRVSGEKWFVPSALGSDTILTIARTVDGPSLYLVESSAQGVSINSLTTLDADRPLARVGFDDTPAVMIGREGAVGQVMNSIVDRATTALAAEQVGLVDRGLKTLSQLPPSCGDSEAWRRYTREIAAMEVLRWSATALLLRAIKLQGDNRSGQSSVASAMAHIGCSSAARRVFRRLHTAGSSEFDPAVAQAIGLRVQTTDLLLGGPTAAHERLLERLGI
;
A
#
# COMPACT_ATOMS: atom_id res chain seq x y z
N MET A 1 1.23 0.28 52.85
CA MET A 1 1.32 1.24 51.73
C MET A 1 0.77 0.57 50.49
N THR A 2 -0.49 0.79 50.19
CA THR A 2 -1.11 0.39 48.92
C THR A 2 -0.58 1.34 47.85
N HIS A 3 0.51 0.95 47.19
CA HIS A 3 0.91 1.58 45.94
C HIS A 3 -0.14 1.21 44.89
N THR A 4 -1.19 2.01 44.80
CA THR A 4 -2.02 2.07 43.60
C THR A 4 -1.08 2.59 42.51
N THR A 5 -0.49 1.70 41.71
CA THR A 5 0.10 2.04 40.42
C THR A 5 -1.03 2.55 39.54
N ALA A 6 -1.42 3.80 39.73
CA ALA A 6 -2.15 4.55 38.74
C ALA A 6 -1.22 4.61 37.53
N THR A 7 -1.49 3.79 36.52
CA THR A 7 -0.84 3.86 35.21
C THR A 7 -0.88 5.32 34.79
N ALA A 8 0.28 5.94 34.57
CA ALA A 8 0.34 7.36 34.21
C ALA A 8 -0.45 7.55 32.91
N VAL A 9 -1.63 8.16 33.02
CA VAL A 9 -2.51 8.42 31.88
C VAL A 9 -1.95 9.66 31.18
N MET A 10 -1.48 9.49 29.94
CA MET A 10 -1.02 10.62 29.14
C MET A 10 -2.20 11.51 28.72
N THR A 11 -2.02 12.82 28.86
CA THR A 11 -2.98 13.82 28.39
C THR A 11 -2.93 13.96 26.87
N SER A 12 -3.99 14.49 26.26
CA SER A 12 -4.02 14.75 24.82
C SER A 12 -2.91 15.69 24.33
N GLU A 13 -2.50 16.65 25.17
CA GLU A 13 -1.38 17.55 24.89
C GLU A 13 -0.05 16.79 24.87
N GLN A 14 0.19 15.91 25.85
CA GLN A 14 1.39 15.07 25.88
C GLN A 14 1.43 14.12 24.68
N ARG A 15 0.30 13.53 24.29
CA ARG A 15 0.22 12.67 23.10
C ARG A 15 0.53 13.44 21.82
N ALA A 16 0.03 14.68 21.69
CA ALA A 16 0.33 15.55 20.56
C ALA A 16 1.84 15.88 20.48
N ASP A 17 2.48 16.21 21.61
CA ASP A 17 3.93 16.45 21.66
C ASP A 17 4.72 15.23 21.16
N TYR A 18 4.38 14.02 21.61
CA TYR A 18 5.05 12.81 21.12
C TYR A 18 4.76 12.51 19.64
N LEU A 19 3.55 12.78 19.15
CA LEU A 19 3.26 12.65 17.72
C LEU A 19 4.12 13.56 16.87
N ASP A 20 4.47 14.76 17.35
CA ASP A 20 5.37 15.66 16.62
C ASP A 20 6.83 15.22 16.74
N ARG A 21 7.26 14.78 17.94
CA ARG A 21 8.64 14.35 18.22
C ARG A 21 9.02 13.00 17.60
N LEU A 22 8.05 12.11 17.39
CA LEU A 22 8.30 10.80 16.79
C LEU A 22 8.32 10.93 15.26
N ASP A 23 9.46 11.33 14.73
CA ASP A 23 9.70 11.41 13.29
C ASP A 23 10.83 10.49 12.82
N VAL A 24 11.08 10.54 11.51
CA VAL A 24 12.06 9.70 10.80
C VAL A 24 13.47 9.96 11.32
N GLU A 25 13.82 11.23 11.52
CA GLU A 25 15.13 11.65 12.01
C GLU A 25 15.35 11.13 13.43
N THR A 26 14.38 11.36 14.32
CA THR A 26 14.47 11.01 15.72
C THR A 26 14.52 9.50 15.93
N LEU A 27 13.64 8.74 15.28
CA LEU A 27 13.61 7.28 15.42
C LEU A 27 14.82 6.59 14.78
N SER A 28 15.33 7.11 13.65
CA SER A 28 16.57 6.58 13.06
C SER A 28 17.80 6.93 13.91
N ALA A 29 17.86 8.13 14.49
CA ALA A 29 18.93 8.52 15.41
C ALA A 29 18.91 7.68 16.71
N LEU A 30 17.71 7.36 17.22
CA LEU A 30 17.54 6.44 18.33
C LEU A 30 18.18 5.07 18.04
N MET A 31 17.85 4.46 16.90
CA MET A 31 18.42 3.16 16.50
C MET A 31 19.95 3.22 16.28
N ARG A 32 20.46 4.31 15.68
CA ARG A 32 21.91 4.52 15.54
C ARG A 32 22.60 4.60 16.91
N SER A 33 21.96 5.21 17.91
CA SER A 33 22.52 5.33 19.27
C SER A 33 22.75 4.00 19.98
N THR A 34 22.12 2.92 19.50
CA THR A 34 22.25 1.56 20.05
C THR A 34 22.77 0.54 19.05
N TRP A 35 23.22 0.98 17.86
CA TRP A 35 23.75 0.13 16.79
C TRP A 35 22.75 -0.90 16.24
N THR A 36 21.46 -0.57 16.26
CA THR A 36 20.39 -1.48 15.82
C THR A 36 19.82 -1.15 14.44
N LEU A 37 20.37 -0.13 13.74
CA LEU A 37 19.83 0.34 12.45
C LEU A 37 19.86 -0.74 11.34
N ASP A 38 20.80 -1.68 11.41
CA ASP A 38 20.93 -2.79 10.44
C ASP A 38 20.07 -4.01 10.79
N ASP A 39 19.38 -3.99 11.95
CA ASP A 39 18.49 -5.08 12.35
C ASP A 39 17.21 -5.06 11.50
N ARG A 40 17.03 -6.10 10.68
CA ARG A 40 15.89 -6.20 9.74
C ARG A 40 14.53 -6.26 10.44
N ALA A 41 14.44 -6.85 11.64
CA ALA A 41 13.18 -6.92 12.37
C ALA A 41 12.79 -5.55 12.92
N LEU A 42 13.75 -4.84 13.52
CA LEU A 42 13.54 -3.50 14.05
C LEU A 42 13.31 -2.48 12.93
N ARG A 43 14.01 -2.58 11.79
CA ARG A 43 13.72 -1.78 10.58
C ARG A 43 12.28 -1.95 10.11
N ARG A 44 11.79 -3.19 10.05
CA ARG A 44 10.39 -3.46 9.68
C ARG A 44 9.40 -2.88 10.70
N GLN A 45 9.72 -2.92 11.98
CA GLN A 45 8.89 -2.32 13.03
C GLN A 45 8.89 -0.80 12.96
N LEU A 46 10.05 -0.18 12.74
CA LEU A 46 10.19 1.26 12.46
C LEU A 46 9.29 1.68 11.29
N SER A 47 9.37 0.95 10.17
CA SER A 47 8.53 1.19 8.99
C SER A 47 7.04 1.19 9.34
N LYS A 48 6.56 0.22 10.12
CA LYS A 48 5.15 0.16 10.56
C LYS A 48 4.76 1.34 11.47
N ILE A 49 5.64 1.72 12.40
CA ILE A 49 5.42 2.85 13.31
C ILE A 49 5.31 4.15 12.51
N LEU A 50 6.22 4.39 11.57
CA LEU A 50 6.19 5.57 10.71
C LEU A 50 4.91 5.65 9.87
N VAL A 51 4.44 4.51 9.35
CA VAL A 51 3.14 4.41 8.64
C VAL A 51 1.98 4.74 9.57
N GLY A 52 1.95 4.21 10.80
CA GLY A 52 0.92 4.51 11.78
C GLY A 52 0.90 5.98 12.20
N LEU A 53 2.07 6.57 12.44
CA LEU A 53 2.21 7.98 12.83
C LEU A 53 1.76 8.89 11.69
N ALA A 54 2.11 8.55 10.44
CA ALA A 54 1.61 9.24 9.27
C ALA A 54 0.08 9.16 9.16
N ALA A 55 -0.53 7.99 9.37
CA ALA A 55 -1.98 7.85 9.31
C ALA A 55 -2.68 8.73 10.37
N VAL A 56 -2.19 8.72 11.62
CA VAL A 56 -2.75 9.53 12.70
C VAL A 56 -2.62 11.02 12.42
N ARG A 57 -1.48 11.46 11.88
CA ARG A 57 -1.30 12.87 11.48
C ARG A 57 -2.34 13.28 10.43
N GLU A 58 -2.58 12.46 9.41
CA GLU A 58 -3.58 12.76 8.36
C GLU A 58 -5.02 12.68 8.86
N LEU A 59 -5.32 11.80 9.83
CA LEU A 59 -6.63 11.78 10.48
C LEU A 59 -6.87 13.06 11.29
N ARG A 60 -5.84 13.57 11.97
CA ARG A 60 -5.92 14.82 12.76
C ARG A 60 -6.02 16.07 11.90
N THR A 61 -5.52 16.06 10.66
CA THR A 61 -5.66 17.21 9.74
C THR A 61 -7.07 17.34 9.16
N GLY A 62 -7.92 16.31 9.29
CA GLY A 62 -9.26 16.30 8.69
C GLY A 62 -9.27 16.04 7.18
N ILE A 63 -8.22 15.42 6.62
CA ILE A 63 -8.27 14.94 5.21
C ILE A 63 -9.42 13.93 5.04
N VAL A 64 -9.72 13.18 6.09
CA VAL A 64 -10.92 12.36 6.22
C VAL A 64 -11.57 12.73 7.54
N ASP A 65 -12.86 13.03 7.53
CA ASP A 65 -13.63 13.39 8.73
C ASP A 65 -13.93 12.14 9.57
N GLY A 66 -12.88 11.55 10.14
CA GLY A 66 -12.95 10.35 10.97
C GLY A 66 -13.63 10.61 12.32
N PRO A 67 -14.43 9.66 12.84
CA PRO A 67 -14.99 9.77 14.18
C PRO A 67 -13.90 9.97 15.24
N VAL A 68 -14.14 10.83 16.23
CA VAL A 68 -13.17 11.10 17.31
C VAL A 68 -12.63 9.82 17.98
N PRO A 69 -13.47 8.81 18.31
CA PRO A 69 -12.97 7.55 18.88
C PRO A 69 -12.01 6.79 17.97
N VAL A 70 -12.16 6.89 16.64
CA VAL A 70 -11.24 6.27 15.68
C VAL A 70 -9.87 6.93 15.75
N ILE A 71 -9.85 8.27 15.76
CA ILE A 71 -8.62 9.05 15.85
C ILE A 71 -7.90 8.74 17.16
N GLU A 72 -8.64 8.73 18.28
CA GLU A 72 -8.07 8.43 19.60
C GLU A 72 -7.54 7.00 19.70
N ALA A 73 -8.26 6.01 19.17
CA ALA A 73 -7.81 4.62 19.14
C ALA A 73 -6.53 4.45 18.30
N ALA A 74 -6.47 5.08 17.12
CA ALA A 74 -5.28 5.06 16.26
C ALA A 74 -4.07 5.74 16.92
N GLU A 75 -4.29 6.93 17.50
CA GLU A 75 -3.25 7.72 18.20
C GLU A 75 -2.67 6.97 19.39
N CYS A 76 -3.52 6.50 20.30
CA CYS A 76 -3.06 5.79 21.49
C CYS A 76 -2.37 4.46 21.11
N GLY A 77 -2.91 3.75 20.11
CA GLY A 77 -2.33 2.50 19.61
C GLY A 77 -0.94 2.67 19.00
N VAL A 78 -0.74 3.69 18.16
CA VAL A 78 0.58 3.91 17.55
C VAL A 78 1.60 4.40 18.57
N LEU A 79 1.21 5.25 19.52
CA LEU A 79 2.09 5.71 20.59
C LEU A 79 2.49 4.58 21.54
N ALA A 80 1.56 3.67 21.87
CA ALA A 80 1.87 2.46 22.64
C ALA A 80 2.90 1.59 21.91
N THR A 81 2.69 1.34 20.62
CA THR A 81 3.61 0.57 19.76
C THR A 81 4.99 1.24 19.67
N ALA A 82 5.03 2.57 19.57
CA ALA A 82 6.27 3.33 19.58
C ALA A 82 7.00 3.22 20.93
N GLY A 83 6.28 3.28 22.05
CA GLY A 83 6.82 3.07 23.39
C GLY A 83 7.45 1.67 23.55
N GLU A 84 6.79 0.62 23.08
CA GLU A 84 7.33 -0.75 23.07
C GLU A 84 8.60 -0.86 22.21
N PHE A 85 8.59 -0.27 21.02
CA PHE A 85 9.76 -0.23 20.14
C PHE A 85 10.94 0.51 20.78
N ILE A 86 10.70 1.66 21.41
CA ILE A 86 11.74 2.41 22.11
C ILE A 86 12.29 1.59 23.28
N ALA A 87 11.43 0.85 23.99
CA ALA A 87 11.84 -0.04 25.06
C ALA A 87 12.77 -1.15 24.56
N GLU A 88 12.43 -1.75 23.43
CA GLU A 88 13.24 -2.77 22.76
C GLU A 88 14.60 -2.23 22.29
N VAL A 89 14.61 -1.02 21.70
CA VAL A 89 15.83 -0.39 21.17
C VAL A 89 16.77 0.09 22.27
N LEU A 90 16.26 0.71 23.35
CA LEU A 90 17.08 1.21 24.45
C LEU A 90 17.48 0.11 25.44
N GLY A 91 16.60 -0.88 25.64
CA GLY A 91 16.82 -2.03 26.52
C GLY A 91 17.20 -1.62 27.94
N PRO A 92 18.25 -2.22 28.55
CA PRO A 92 18.67 -1.93 29.92
C PRO A 92 19.00 -0.46 30.21
N ARG A 93 19.26 0.37 29.18
CA ARG A 93 19.53 1.81 29.34
C ARG A 93 18.31 2.59 29.86
N LEU A 94 17.12 2.00 29.83
CA LEU A 94 15.94 2.58 30.49
C LEU A 94 15.98 2.36 32.00
N LEU A 95 16.52 1.22 32.45
CA LEU A 95 16.57 0.85 33.87
C LEU A 95 17.54 1.74 34.66
N ALA A 96 18.70 2.04 34.08
CA ALA A 96 19.73 2.88 34.69
C ALA A 96 20.22 3.92 33.69
N ASP A 97 20.48 5.14 34.17
CA ASP A 97 21.01 6.20 33.33
C ASP A 97 22.44 5.87 32.88
N ALA A 98 22.59 5.57 31.60
CA ALA A 98 23.86 5.27 30.95
C ALA A 98 24.34 6.45 30.06
N GLY A 99 23.76 7.64 30.21
CA GLY A 99 24.10 8.83 29.41
C GLY A 99 23.59 8.80 27.97
N ASN A 100 22.65 7.90 27.63
CA ASN A 100 22.03 7.91 26.31
C ASN A 100 21.03 9.10 26.22
N PRO A 101 21.17 10.00 25.23
CA PRO A 101 20.40 11.23 25.16
C PRO A 101 18.90 11.01 24.94
N PHE A 102 18.49 9.84 24.46
CA PHE A 102 17.09 9.50 24.19
C PHE A 102 16.35 8.94 25.40
N ARG A 103 17.06 8.56 26.48
CA ARG A 103 16.46 7.96 27.68
C ARG A 103 15.45 8.91 28.34
N GLY A 104 15.91 10.09 28.77
CA GLY A 104 15.05 11.07 29.46
C GLY A 104 13.84 11.49 28.61
N PRO A 105 14.05 11.92 27.37
CA PRO A 105 13.00 12.24 26.40
C PRO A 105 11.88 11.21 26.21
N PHE A 106 12.19 9.91 26.26
CA PHE A 106 11.23 8.85 25.90
C PHE A 106 10.82 7.93 27.07
N LEU A 107 11.51 7.99 28.21
CA LEU A 107 11.12 7.22 29.39
C LEU A 107 9.65 7.44 29.81
N PRO A 108 9.07 8.67 29.74
CA PRO A 108 7.65 8.86 30.06
C PRO A 108 6.72 8.13 29.08
N LEU A 109 7.02 8.14 27.77
CA LEU A 109 6.24 7.41 26.77
C LEU A 109 6.30 5.89 27.02
N VAL A 110 7.50 5.35 27.27
CA VAL A 110 7.68 3.92 27.59
C VAL A 110 6.91 3.55 28.86
N SER A 111 6.93 4.41 29.88
CA SER A 111 6.22 4.18 31.14
C SER A 111 4.70 4.25 30.99
N ALA A 112 4.21 4.99 29.99
CA ALA A 112 2.81 5.17 29.70
C ALA A 112 2.21 4.12 28.75
N THR A 113 3.01 3.21 28.16
CA THR A 113 2.55 2.21 27.19
C THR A 113 1.29 1.47 27.65
N GLY A 114 1.24 0.94 28.88
CA GLY A 114 0.05 0.24 29.38
C GLY A 114 -1.19 1.14 29.51
N GLY A 115 -1.01 2.42 29.84
CA GLY A 115 -2.08 3.41 29.88
C GLY A 115 -2.60 3.77 28.50
N LEU A 116 -1.71 3.90 27.52
CA LEU A 116 -2.05 4.14 26.11
C LEU A 116 -2.80 2.96 25.50
N VAL A 117 -2.38 1.73 25.78
CA VAL A 117 -3.13 0.52 25.38
C VAL A 117 -4.54 0.59 25.96
N TYR A 118 -4.68 0.83 27.26
CA TYR A 118 -6.00 0.96 27.90
C TYR A 118 -6.86 2.06 27.26
N GLN A 119 -6.31 3.25 26.97
CA GLN A 119 -7.03 4.33 26.30
C GLN A 119 -7.49 3.93 24.88
N ALA A 120 -6.61 3.28 24.10
CA ALA A 120 -6.96 2.77 22.78
C ALA A 120 -8.12 1.75 22.86
N GLU A 121 -8.10 0.87 23.86
CA GLU A 121 -9.16 -0.11 24.10
C GLU A 121 -10.49 0.52 24.50
N GLN A 122 -10.48 1.61 25.28
CA GLN A 122 -11.69 2.36 25.63
C GLN A 122 -12.28 3.07 24.40
N ALA A 123 -11.43 3.70 23.58
CA ALA A 123 -11.85 4.33 22.34
C ALA A 123 -12.44 3.30 21.34
N LEU A 124 -11.83 2.11 21.24
CA LEU A 124 -12.39 1.00 20.47
C LEU A 124 -13.77 0.53 20.97
N ASN A 125 -13.97 0.49 22.30
CA ASN A 125 -15.27 0.14 22.86
C ASN A 125 -16.36 1.14 22.45
N ALA A 126 -16.04 2.44 22.40
CA ALA A 126 -16.99 3.46 21.94
C ALA A 126 -17.42 3.23 20.48
N ILE A 127 -16.50 2.82 19.60
CA ILE A 127 -16.81 2.46 18.21
C ILE A 127 -17.65 1.17 18.16
N SER A 128 -17.33 0.19 19.01
CA SER A 128 -17.96 -1.14 19.01
C SER A 128 -19.48 -1.11 19.26
N VAL A 129 -19.98 -0.07 19.93
CA VAL A 129 -21.41 0.10 20.24
C VAL A 129 -22.23 0.42 18.98
N GLU A 130 -21.64 1.06 17.98
CA GLU A 130 -22.34 1.57 16.78
C GLU A 130 -21.79 1.00 15.46
N VAL A 131 -21.17 -0.17 15.50
CA VAL A 131 -20.47 -0.78 14.35
C VAL A 131 -21.32 -0.85 13.09
N THR A 132 -22.60 -1.20 13.21
CA THR A 132 -23.51 -1.32 12.07
C THR A 132 -23.70 0.01 11.33
N GLY A 133 -23.76 1.14 12.05
CA GLY A 133 -23.86 2.47 11.45
C GLY A 133 -22.60 2.85 10.68
N HIS A 134 -21.43 2.56 11.26
CA HIS A 134 -20.12 2.85 10.65
C HIS A 134 -19.86 2.04 9.36
N VAL A 135 -20.38 0.82 9.26
CA VAL A 135 -20.20 -0.02 8.07
C VAL A 135 -21.16 0.35 6.93
N ILE A 136 -22.37 0.82 7.24
CA ILE A 136 -23.46 0.96 6.25
C ILE A 136 -23.58 2.39 5.71
N GLU A 137 -23.39 3.43 6.52
CA GLU A 137 -23.50 4.83 6.09
C GLU A 137 -22.13 5.43 5.74
N ARG A 138 -21.69 5.23 4.49
CA ARG A 138 -20.39 5.72 4.00
C ARG A 138 -20.57 6.82 2.95
N ASN A 139 -20.22 8.05 3.31
CA ASN A 139 -20.33 9.26 2.46
C ASN A 139 -18.97 9.89 2.14
N GLU A 140 -17.94 9.08 1.89
CA GLU A 140 -16.66 9.59 1.42
C GLU A 140 -16.64 9.72 -0.10
N SER A 141 -16.02 10.78 -0.59
CA SER A 141 -15.96 11.07 -2.03
C SER A 141 -15.23 10.01 -2.89
N LEU A 142 -14.41 9.13 -2.29
CA LEU A 142 -13.78 7.99 -2.98
C LEU A 142 -14.60 6.69 -2.89
N SER A 143 -15.57 6.59 -1.97
CA SER A 143 -16.32 5.34 -1.75
C SER A 143 -17.48 5.14 -2.74
N THR A 144 -17.70 6.08 -3.67
CA THR A 144 -18.66 5.92 -4.77
C THR A 144 -18.14 4.91 -5.78
N ILE A 145 -18.81 3.76 -5.85
CA ILE A 145 -18.49 2.66 -6.77
C ILE A 145 -18.85 3.08 -8.20
N LEU A 146 -17.86 3.08 -9.09
CA LEU A 146 -18.05 3.34 -10.51
C LEU A 146 -18.36 2.04 -11.27
N PRO A 147 -19.34 2.05 -12.19
CA PRO A 147 -19.54 0.94 -13.11
C PRO A 147 -18.34 0.81 -14.07
N GLU A 148 -18.01 -0.41 -14.49
CA GLU A 148 -16.84 -0.71 -15.35
C GLU A 148 -16.83 0.09 -16.66
N THR A 149 -18.01 0.41 -17.20
CA THR A 149 -18.17 1.23 -18.41
C THR A 149 -17.63 2.65 -18.28
N ALA A 150 -17.47 3.17 -17.06
CA ALA A 150 -16.98 4.53 -16.80
C ALA A 150 -15.48 4.59 -16.51
N TRP A 151 -14.77 3.45 -16.44
CA TRP A 151 -13.41 3.42 -15.91
C TRP A 151 -12.36 4.06 -16.81
N SER A 152 -12.46 3.86 -18.13
CA SER A 152 -11.54 4.44 -19.11
C SER A 152 -11.52 5.97 -19.00
N GLU A 153 -12.68 6.61 -18.94
CA GLU A 153 -12.86 8.07 -18.87
C GLU A 153 -12.37 8.66 -17.54
N ASN A 154 -12.50 7.91 -16.44
CA ASN A 154 -12.18 8.40 -15.09
C ASN A 154 -10.72 8.15 -14.68
N SER A 155 -9.99 7.28 -15.38
CA SER A 155 -8.64 6.84 -14.95
C SER A 155 -7.48 7.81 -15.26
N SER A 156 -7.76 8.95 -15.92
CA SER A 156 -6.72 9.89 -16.38
C SER A 156 -6.04 10.70 -15.27
N SER A 157 -6.72 10.91 -14.14
CA SER A 157 -6.19 11.63 -12.97
C SER A 157 -5.83 10.67 -11.84
N ALA A 158 -4.91 11.06 -10.95
CA ALA A 158 -4.54 10.28 -9.77
C ALA A 158 -5.76 9.86 -8.94
N ARG A 159 -6.68 10.82 -8.72
CA ARG A 159 -7.91 10.62 -7.94
C ARG A 159 -8.89 9.71 -8.66
N GLY A 160 -9.09 9.91 -9.96
CA GLY A 160 -10.02 9.11 -10.73
C GLY A 160 -9.52 7.67 -10.94
N LEU A 161 -8.22 7.46 -11.15
CA LEU A 161 -7.60 6.13 -11.14
C LEU A 161 -7.79 5.44 -9.78
N ALA A 162 -7.60 6.16 -8.67
CA ALA A 162 -7.85 5.60 -7.34
C ALA A 162 -9.32 5.22 -7.16
N GLN A 163 -10.27 5.99 -7.69
CA GLN A 163 -11.70 5.64 -7.64
C GLN A 163 -12.03 4.39 -8.47
N VAL A 164 -11.43 4.26 -9.66
CA VAL A 164 -11.52 3.05 -10.49
C VAL A 164 -10.95 1.83 -9.74
N ALA A 165 -9.75 1.96 -9.19
CA ALA A 165 -9.09 0.89 -8.45
C ALA A 165 -9.88 0.48 -7.19
N TYR A 166 -10.38 1.45 -6.42
CA TYR A 166 -11.30 1.20 -5.31
C TYR A 166 -12.53 0.42 -5.76
N SER A 167 -13.16 0.86 -6.87
CA SER A 167 -14.35 0.20 -7.42
C SER A 167 -14.03 -1.24 -7.82
N ALA A 168 -12.89 -1.48 -8.47
CA ALA A 168 -12.43 -2.81 -8.85
C ALA A 168 -12.23 -3.74 -7.65
N GLY A 169 -11.64 -3.23 -6.57
CA GLY A 169 -11.45 -4.00 -5.33
C GLY A 169 -12.78 -4.29 -4.64
N PHE A 170 -13.69 -3.30 -4.62
CA PHE A 170 -14.99 -3.46 -3.99
C PHE A 170 -15.89 -4.46 -4.74
N THR A 171 -15.88 -4.41 -6.08
CA THR A 171 -16.68 -5.30 -6.93
C THR A 171 -16.01 -6.62 -7.24
N LEU A 172 -14.75 -6.82 -6.84
CA LEU A 172 -13.92 -7.98 -7.20
C LEU A 172 -13.82 -8.17 -8.72
N SER A 173 -13.73 -7.06 -9.46
CA SER A 173 -13.68 -7.08 -10.92
C SER A 173 -12.45 -7.85 -11.44
N SER A 174 -12.65 -8.59 -12.53
CA SER A 174 -11.62 -9.34 -13.28
C SER A 174 -11.08 -8.57 -14.49
N THR A 175 -11.45 -7.30 -14.64
CA THR A 175 -10.95 -6.45 -15.72
C THR A 175 -9.43 -6.21 -15.62
N ASP A 176 -8.86 -5.78 -16.74
CA ASP A 176 -7.43 -5.50 -16.93
C ASP A 176 -7.02 -4.07 -16.54
N TYR A 177 -7.87 -3.34 -15.80
CA TYR A 177 -7.64 -1.92 -15.47
C TYR A 177 -6.24 -1.67 -14.87
N PHE A 178 -5.73 -2.62 -14.07
CA PHE A 178 -4.42 -2.49 -13.45
C PHE A 178 -3.29 -2.58 -14.48
N ALA A 179 -3.42 -3.44 -15.49
CA ALA A 179 -2.46 -3.54 -16.59
C ALA A 179 -2.48 -2.28 -17.47
N SER A 180 -3.66 -1.84 -17.88
CA SER A 180 -3.85 -0.71 -18.79
C SER A 180 -3.68 0.64 -18.09
N ALA A 181 -4.61 1.00 -17.20
CA ALA A 181 -4.63 2.29 -16.53
C ALA A 181 -3.64 2.38 -15.35
N GLY A 182 -3.48 1.29 -14.60
CA GLY A 182 -2.62 1.24 -13.40
C GLY A 182 -1.11 1.16 -13.69
N LEU A 183 -0.74 0.58 -14.83
CA LEU A 183 0.66 0.36 -15.22
C LEU A 183 1.03 1.03 -16.55
N ALA A 184 0.44 0.61 -17.67
CA ALA A 184 0.85 1.07 -18.99
C ALA A 184 0.66 2.58 -19.17
N ALA A 185 -0.52 3.12 -18.84
CA ALA A 185 -0.80 4.55 -18.90
C ALA A 185 0.09 5.38 -17.96
N GLN A 186 0.44 4.85 -16.78
CA GLN A 186 1.32 5.54 -15.84
C GLN A 186 2.75 5.60 -16.36
N ALA A 187 3.27 4.49 -16.89
CA ALA A 187 4.59 4.45 -17.53
C ALA A 187 4.65 5.37 -18.76
N TYR A 188 3.64 5.29 -19.62
CA TYR A 188 3.55 6.12 -20.81
C TYR A 188 3.56 7.60 -20.46
N SER A 189 2.65 8.06 -19.59
CA SER A 189 2.52 9.48 -19.25
C SER A 189 3.76 10.09 -18.59
N LEU A 190 4.57 9.30 -17.89
CA LEU A 190 5.82 9.75 -17.29
C LEU A 190 6.96 9.89 -18.32
N VAL A 191 6.91 9.13 -19.41
CA VAL A 191 8.00 9.04 -20.39
C VAL A 191 7.69 9.82 -21.68
N SER A 192 6.43 9.85 -22.12
CA SER A 192 6.00 10.37 -23.42
C SER A 192 5.88 11.90 -23.50
N ALA A 193 6.16 12.63 -22.42
CA ALA A 193 5.99 14.09 -22.31
C ALA A 193 6.77 14.94 -23.33
N SER A 194 7.46 14.33 -24.30
CA SER A 194 8.29 15.01 -25.32
C SER A 194 7.87 14.76 -26.78
N ASN A 195 7.01 13.79 -27.12
CA ASN A 195 6.58 13.56 -28.50
C ASN A 195 5.14 13.03 -28.56
N GLY A 196 4.26 13.80 -29.20
CA GLY A 196 2.83 13.54 -29.28
C GLY A 196 2.47 12.51 -30.35
N ASP A 197 2.43 11.24 -29.97
CA ASP A 197 1.56 10.25 -30.60
C ASP A 197 0.66 9.62 -29.52
N TYR A 198 -0.62 9.46 -29.81
CA TYR A 198 -1.56 8.78 -28.93
C TYR A 198 -1.51 7.29 -29.22
N ALA A 199 -0.74 6.53 -28.44
CA ALA A 199 -0.94 5.09 -28.38
C ALA A 199 -2.29 4.82 -27.71
N ASP A 200 -3.13 3.94 -28.28
CA ASP A 200 -4.30 3.43 -27.57
C ASP A 200 -3.83 2.53 -26.43
N LEU A 201 -3.97 3.02 -25.20
CA LEU A 201 -3.57 2.31 -23.99
C LEU A 201 -4.72 1.56 -23.32
N GLY A 202 -5.92 1.56 -23.92
CA GLY A 202 -7.10 0.88 -23.38
C GLY A 202 -6.91 -0.63 -23.24
N LYS A 203 -6.07 -1.23 -24.08
CA LYS A 203 -5.65 -2.64 -24.04
C LYS A 203 -4.13 -2.76 -24.03
N ALA A 204 -3.49 -2.04 -23.11
CA ALA A 204 -2.05 -2.10 -22.93
C ALA A 204 -1.64 -2.76 -21.62
N THR A 205 -0.41 -3.24 -21.56
CA THR A 205 0.24 -3.68 -20.32
C THR A 205 1.67 -3.16 -20.23
N LEU A 206 2.27 -3.29 -19.04
CA LEU A 206 3.67 -2.96 -18.79
C LEU A 206 4.46 -4.22 -18.38
N ALA A 207 5.50 -4.52 -19.15
CA ALA A 207 6.40 -5.64 -18.96
C ALA A 207 7.76 -5.13 -18.43
N VAL A 208 7.95 -5.22 -17.11
CA VAL A 208 9.17 -4.76 -16.42
C VAL A 208 10.03 -5.92 -15.97
N ALA A 209 9.47 -6.72 -15.07
CA ALA A 209 10.22 -7.71 -14.32
C ALA A 209 10.71 -8.83 -15.24
N GLU A 210 11.85 -9.39 -14.89
CA GLU A 210 12.41 -10.59 -15.51
C GLU A 210 12.27 -11.75 -14.52
N GLU A 211 12.93 -12.88 -14.75
CA GLU A 211 12.75 -14.12 -13.97
C GLU A 211 12.85 -13.92 -12.44
N SER A 212 13.70 -12.98 -11.99
CA SER A 212 13.85 -12.64 -10.56
C SER A 212 12.61 -11.98 -9.91
N GLY A 213 11.67 -11.48 -10.71
CA GLY A 213 10.54 -10.67 -10.23
C GLY A 213 10.89 -9.25 -9.83
N SER A 214 12.15 -8.82 -9.96
CA SER A 214 12.57 -7.47 -9.57
C SER A 214 12.06 -6.39 -10.52
N TRP A 215 11.69 -5.25 -9.94
CA TRP A 215 11.33 -4.01 -10.64
C TRP A 215 12.47 -2.99 -10.65
N ASP A 216 13.67 -3.37 -10.19
CA ASP A 216 14.85 -2.52 -10.24
C ASP A 216 15.34 -2.37 -11.69
N PRO A 217 15.34 -1.15 -12.26
CA PRO A 217 15.79 -0.92 -13.63
C PRO A 217 17.28 -1.26 -13.84
N ALA A 218 18.10 -1.30 -12.79
CA ALA A 218 19.50 -1.72 -12.86
C ALA A 218 19.62 -3.22 -13.19
N LEU A 219 18.64 -4.04 -12.82
CA LEU A 219 18.64 -5.49 -13.02
C LEU A 219 18.09 -5.94 -14.39
N VAL A 220 17.55 -5.02 -15.19
CA VAL A 220 17.02 -5.32 -16.54
C VAL A 220 18.15 -5.81 -17.47
N ARG A 221 17.96 -7.00 -18.04
CA ARG A 221 18.85 -7.67 -19.00
C ARG A 221 18.31 -7.72 -20.42
N ALA A 222 16.99 -7.64 -20.61
CA ALA A 222 16.38 -7.50 -21.92
C ALA A 222 17.02 -6.33 -22.66
N ARG A 223 17.37 -6.53 -23.93
CA ARG A 223 18.15 -5.57 -24.73
C ARG A 223 17.29 -4.95 -25.82
N ALA A 224 17.62 -3.72 -26.14
CA ALA A 224 17.13 -3.07 -27.34
C ALA A 224 18.31 -2.62 -28.21
N SER A 225 18.16 -2.73 -29.52
CA SER A 225 19.13 -2.27 -30.51
C SER A 225 18.45 -1.44 -31.59
N SER A 226 19.14 -0.40 -32.05
CA SER A 226 18.71 0.38 -33.22
C SER A 226 19.19 -0.33 -34.48
N GLY A 227 18.23 -0.64 -35.37
CA GLY A 227 18.48 -1.05 -36.74
C GLY A 227 18.09 0.07 -37.70
N GLY A 228 18.88 1.15 -37.72
CA GLY A 228 18.55 2.36 -38.48
C GLY A 228 17.39 3.13 -37.84
N ASP A 229 16.32 3.36 -38.59
CA ASP A 229 15.12 4.09 -38.13
C ASP A 229 14.17 3.24 -37.25
N SER A 230 14.52 1.99 -36.95
CA SER A 230 13.66 1.04 -36.22
C SER A 230 14.36 0.45 -34.99
N TRP A 231 13.61 0.21 -33.91
CA TRP A 231 14.11 -0.45 -32.71
C TRP A 231 13.73 -1.92 -32.71
N ARG A 232 14.62 -2.76 -32.17
CA ARG A 232 14.36 -4.18 -31.95
C ARG A 232 14.65 -4.58 -30.52
N VAL A 233 13.74 -5.35 -29.92
CA VAL A 233 13.84 -5.82 -28.53
C VAL A 233 14.11 -7.33 -28.49
N SER A 234 14.97 -7.76 -27.59
CA SER A 234 15.24 -9.18 -27.34
C SER A 234 15.39 -9.48 -25.85
N GLY A 235 14.79 -10.57 -25.40
CA GLY A 235 14.82 -11.02 -24.01
C GLY A 235 13.45 -11.49 -23.52
N GLU A 236 13.33 -11.69 -22.22
CA GLU A 236 12.10 -12.17 -21.61
C GLU A 236 11.64 -11.27 -20.45
N LYS A 237 10.33 -11.19 -20.29
CA LYS A 237 9.65 -10.55 -19.18
C LYS A 237 8.73 -11.53 -18.49
N TRP A 238 8.63 -11.41 -17.18
CA TRP A 238 7.92 -12.32 -16.30
C TRP A 238 6.91 -11.56 -15.45
N PHE A 239 5.86 -12.29 -15.02
CA PHE A 239 4.78 -11.75 -14.19
C PHE A 239 4.05 -10.55 -14.83
N VAL A 240 3.91 -10.55 -16.16
CA VAL A 240 3.29 -9.44 -16.91
C VAL A 240 1.76 -9.52 -16.77
N PRO A 241 1.09 -8.54 -16.14
CA PRO A 241 -0.35 -8.58 -15.94
C PRO A 241 -1.13 -8.49 -17.25
N SER A 242 -2.14 -9.34 -17.42
CA SER A 242 -3.10 -9.30 -18.55
C SER A 242 -2.48 -9.23 -19.95
N ALA A 243 -1.26 -9.75 -20.15
CA ALA A 243 -0.55 -9.64 -21.43
C ALA A 243 -1.28 -10.33 -22.59
N LEU A 244 -1.99 -11.43 -22.33
CA LEU A 244 -2.76 -12.15 -23.37
C LEU A 244 -3.92 -11.32 -23.94
N GLY A 245 -4.51 -10.42 -23.13
CA GLY A 245 -5.60 -9.55 -23.55
C GLY A 245 -5.15 -8.19 -24.05
N SER A 246 -3.83 -7.93 -24.08
CA SER A 246 -3.26 -6.65 -24.47
C SER A 246 -2.90 -6.64 -25.95
N ASP A 247 -3.32 -5.60 -26.66
CA ASP A 247 -2.90 -5.31 -28.04
C ASP A 247 -1.51 -4.65 -28.05
N THR A 248 -1.18 -3.94 -26.97
CA THR A 248 0.08 -3.20 -26.82
C THR A 248 0.85 -3.65 -25.57
N ILE A 249 2.14 -3.94 -25.72
CA ILE A 249 3.04 -4.24 -24.62
C ILE A 249 4.08 -3.12 -24.52
N LEU A 250 4.00 -2.33 -23.45
CA LEU A 250 5.09 -1.44 -23.08
C LEU A 250 6.16 -2.26 -22.34
N THR A 251 7.38 -2.29 -22.83
CA THR A 251 8.47 -3.08 -22.25
C THR A 251 9.68 -2.21 -21.96
N ILE A 252 10.35 -2.49 -20.84
CA ILE A 252 11.62 -1.85 -20.49
C ILE A 252 12.77 -2.74 -20.96
N ALA A 253 13.58 -2.21 -21.86
CA ALA A 253 14.77 -2.87 -22.37
C ALA A 253 15.98 -1.92 -22.33
N ARG A 254 17.17 -2.49 -22.23
CA ARG A 254 18.43 -1.76 -22.06
C ARG A 254 19.13 -1.53 -23.39
N THR A 255 19.59 -0.30 -23.59
CA THR A 255 20.57 0.08 -24.61
C THR A 255 21.92 0.41 -23.98
N VAL A 256 22.87 0.89 -24.78
CA VAL A 256 24.15 1.42 -24.30
C VAL A 256 23.97 2.63 -23.38
N ASP A 257 22.92 3.43 -23.60
CA ASP A 257 22.62 4.63 -22.81
C ASP A 257 21.75 4.32 -21.57
N GLY A 258 21.26 3.09 -21.45
CA GLY A 258 20.56 2.59 -20.27
C GLY A 258 19.16 2.04 -20.55
N PRO A 259 18.34 1.80 -19.51
CA PRO A 259 16.97 1.34 -19.66
C PRO A 259 16.08 2.38 -20.34
N SER A 260 15.34 1.95 -21.35
CA SER A 260 14.45 2.75 -22.18
C SER A 260 13.08 2.06 -22.31
N LEU A 261 12.04 2.84 -22.60
CA LEU A 261 10.67 2.32 -22.76
C LEU A 261 10.40 2.07 -24.24
N TYR A 262 9.83 0.91 -24.54
CA TYR A 262 9.49 0.51 -25.88
C TYR A 262 8.04 0.08 -25.96
N LEU A 263 7.37 0.47 -27.02
CA LEU A 263 6.06 -0.03 -27.42
C LEU A 263 6.26 -1.17 -28.41
N VAL A 264 5.66 -2.32 -28.13
CA VAL A 264 5.64 -3.50 -28.99
C VAL A 264 4.19 -3.93 -29.21
N GLU A 265 3.78 -4.12 -30.45
CA GLU A 265 2.49 -4.74 -30.76
C GLU A 265 2.51 -6.21 -30.34
N SER A 266 1.47 -6.69 -29.66
CA SER A 266 1.45 -8.08 -29.15
C SER A 266 1.44 -9.13 -30.28
N SER A 267 1.02 -8.74 -31.48
CA SER A 267 1.03 -9.55 -32.71
C SER A 267 2.33 -9.44 -33.51
N ALA A 268 3.30 -8.62 -33.09
CA ALA A 268 4.55 -8.43 -33.82
C ALA A 268 5.35 -9.73 -33.94
N GLN A 269 6.05 -9.88 -35.07
CA GLN A 269 6.94 -11.02 -35.28
C GLN A 269 8.01 -11.08 -34.19
N GLY A 270 8.19 -12.27 -33.59
CA GLY A 270 9.14 -12.49 -32.51
C GLY A 270 8.56 -12.36 -31.11
N VAL A 271 7.31 -11.91 -30.96
CA VAL A 271 6.59 -11.94 -29.68
C VAL A 271 6.08 -13.35 -29.39
N SER A 272 6.29 -13.80 -28.15
CA SER A 272 5.60 -14.98 -27.60
C SER A 272 5.00 -14.65 -26.24
N ILE A 273 3.73 -14.99 -26.03
CA ILE A 273 3.02 -14.75 -24.76
C ILE A 273 2.57 -16.10 -24.21
N ASN A 274 3.13 -16.49 -23.05
CA ASN A 274 2.81 -17.74 -22.38
C ASN A 274 2.13 -17.44 -21.05
N SER A 275 0.89 -17.90 -20.86
CA SER A 275 0.18 -17.75 -19.60
C SER A 275 0.90 -18.53 -18.49
N LEU A 276 1.01 -17.92 -17.30
CA LEU A 276 1.52 -18.57 -16.09
C LEU A 276 0.36 -19.11 -15.27
N THR A 277 0.56 -20.21 -14.56
CA THR A 277 -0.39 -20.63 -13.52
C THR A 277 -0.35 -19.64 -12.37
N THR A 278 -1.46 -18.94 -12.13
CA THR A 278 -1.55 -17.89 -11.11
C THR A 278 -2.28 -18.38 -9.85
N LEU A 279 -2.03 -17.66 -8.75
CA LEU A 279 -2.79 -17.80 -7.50
C LEU A 279 -4.25 -17.38 -7.68
N ASP A 280 -4.46 -16.24 -8.35
CA ASP A 280 -5.76 -15.64 -8.63
C ASP A 280 -6.02 -15.71 -10.14
N ALA A 281 -7.02 -16.49 -10.55
CA ALA A 281 -7.37 -16.70 -11.96
C ALA A 281 -7.94 -15.43 -12.62
N ASP A 282 -8.52 -14.53 -11.83
CA ASP A 282 -9.03 -13.23 -12.30
C ASP A 282 -7.90 -12.19 -12.45
N ARG A 283 -6.66 -12.56 -12.11
CA ARG A 283 -5.45 -11.76 -12.27
C ARG A 283 -4.40 -12.53 -13.07
N PRO A 284 -4.65 -12.74 -14.38
CA PRO A 284 -3.73 -13.50 -15.22
C PRO A 284 -2.36 -12.81 -15.34
N LEU A 285 -1.31 -13.61 -15.24
CA LEU A 285 0.07 -13.19 -15.43
C LEU A 285 0.68 -14.01 -16.57
N ALA A 286 1.58 -13.39 -17.34
CA ALA A 286 2.25 -14.07 -18.45
C ALA A 286 3.78 -13.92 -18.39
N ARG A 287 4.46 -14.86 -19.05
CA ARG A 287 5.81 -14.69 -19.55
C ARG A 287 5.74 -14.20 -20.99
N VAL A 288 6.40 -13.08 -21.28
CA VAL A 288 6.48 -12.47 -22.61
C VAL A 288 7.92 -12.58 -23.11
N GLY A 289 8.12 -13.29 -24.22
CA GLY A 289 9.41 -13.37 -24.91
C GLY A 289 9.45 -12.46 -26.12
N PHE A 290 10.61 -11.84 -26.36
CA PHE A 290 10.91 -11.04 -27.53
C PHE A 290 12.14 -11.63 -28.21
N ASP A 291 12.02 -11.99 -29.48
CA ASP A 291 13.11 -12.42 -30.35
C ASP A 291 13.24 -11.45 -31.51
N ASP A 292 14.28 -10.62 -31.47
CA ASP A 292 14.55 -9.55 -32.44
C ASP A 292 13.30 -8.74 -32.87
N THR A 293 12.43 -8.45 -31.91
CA THR A 293 11.05 -8.00 -32.17
C THR A 293 10.98 -6.52 -32.49
N PRO A 294 10.28 -6.10 -33.57
CA PRO A 294 10.07 -4.68 -33.89
C PRO A 294 9.44 -3.89 -32.73
N ALA A 295 9.95 -2.69 -32.49
CA ALA A 295 9.49 -1.84 -31.40
C ALA A 295 9.60 -0.34 -31.76
N VAL A 296 8.84 0.48 -31.04
CA VAL A 296 8.92 1.95 -31.08
C VAL A 296 9.40 2.47 -29.73
N MET A 297 10.48 3.26 -29.72
CA MET A 297 10.94 3.89 -28.48
C MET A 297 9.98 5.00 -28.06
N ILE A 298 9.63 5.03 -26.78
CA ILE A 298 8.85 6.10 -26.17
C ILE A 298 9.78 7.00 -25.34
N GLY A 299 9.70 8.31 -25.56
CA GLY A 299 10.49 9.31 -24.84
C GLY A 299 11.96 9.31 -25.27
N ARG A 300 12.86 9.53 -24.30
CA ARG A 300 14.31 9.63 -24.53
C ARG A 300 15.01 8.33 -24.12
N GLU A 301 15.97 7.91 -24.93
CA GLU A 301 16.86 6.78 -24.62
C GLU A 301 17.56 6.97 -23.26
N GLY A 302 17.66 5.89 -22.47
CA GLY A 302 18.29 5.87 -21.15
C GLY A 302 17.52 6.58 -20.03
N ALA A 303 16.35 7.18 -20.32
CA ALA A 303 15.65 8.01 -19.35
C ALA A 303 14.78 7.24 -18.33
N VAL A 304 14.41 5.99 -18.61
CA VAL A 304 13.43 5.26 -17.78
C VAL A 304 13.93 5.03 -16.36
N GLY A 305 15.25 4.83 -16.19
CA GLY A 305 15.85 4.67 -14.86
C GLY A 305 15.52 5.81 -13.90
N GLN A 306 15.33 7.04 -14.40
CA GLN A 306 15.03 8.23 -13.60
C GLN A 306 13.56 8.30 -13.15
N VAL A 307 12.65 7.71 -13.91
CA VAL A 307 11.20 7.76 -13.64
C VAL A 307 10.63 6.45 -13.12
N MET A 308 11.42 5.38 -13.09
CA MET A 308 10.97 4.04 -12.70
C MET A 308 10.36 4.00 -11.30
N ASN A 309 10.97 4.70 -10.34
CA ASN A 309 10.42 4.82 -9.00
C ASN A 309 9.04 5.51 -9.01
N SER A 310 8.85 6.54 -9.84
CA SER A 310 7.56 7.21 -10.00
C SER A 310 6.51 6.33 -10.69
N ILE A 311 6.91 5.43 -11.60
CA ILE A 311 6.01 4.43 -12.19
C ILE A 311 5.52 3.48 -11.09
N VAL A 312 6.46 2.94 -10.31
CA VAL A 312 6.15 2.06 -9.17
C VAL A 312 5.27 2.80 -8.16
N ASP A 313 5.51 4.08 -7.90
CA ASP A 313 4.69 4.89 -6.98
C ASP A 313 3.25 5.01 -7.41
N ARG A 314 3.02 5.36 -8.68
CA ARG A 314 1.67 5.51 -9.22
C ARG A 314 0.93 4.18 -9.21
N ALA A 315 1.60 3.09 -9.59
CA ALA A 315 1.03 1.75 -9.55
C ALA A 315 0.73 1.29 -8.12
N THR A 316 1.63 1.59 -7.18
CA THR A 316 1.49 1.26 -5.75
C THR A 316 0.32 2.03 -5.12
N THR A 317 0.12 3.29 -5.49
CA THR A 317 -1.05 4.09 -5.08
C THR A 317 -2.36 3.50 -5.63
N ALA A 318 -2.37 3.04 -6.88
CA ALA A 318 -3.54 2.36 -7.46
C ALA A 318 -3.86 1.04 -6.71
N LEU A 319 -2.85 0.21 -6.42
CA LEU A 319 -3.05 -1.00 -5.61
C LEU A 319 -3.55 -0.68 -4.20
N ALA A 320 -3.05 0.38 -3.58
CA ALA A 320 -3.52 0.82 -2.26
C ALA A 320 -5.01 1.19 -2.30
N ALA A 321 -5.47 1.85 -3.36
CA ALA A 321 -6.89 2.14 -3.56
C ALA A 321 -7.75 0.87 -3.76
N GLU A 322 -7.28 -0.10 -4.55
CA GLU A 322 -7.95 -1.40 -4.68
C GLU A 322 -8.05 -2.12 -3.33
N GLN A 323 -6.99 -2.07 -2.52
CA GLN A 323 -6.97 -2.64 -1.18
C GLN A 323 -7.98 -1.98 -0.23
N VAL A 324 -8.20 -0.67 -0.31
CA VAL A 324 -9.28 0.00 0.43
C VAL A 324 -10.66 -0.49 -0.04
N GLY A 325 -10.85 -0.68 -1.35
CA GLY A 325 -12.08 -1.30 -1.89
C GLY A 325 -12.32 -2.71 -1.35
N LEU A 326 -11.27 -3.53 -1.25
CA LEU A 326 -11.32 -4.87 -0.67
C LEU A 326 -11.64 -4.86 0.83
N VAL A 327 -11.05 -3.93 1.59
CA VAL A 327 -11.37 -3.69 3.01
C VAL A 327 -12.85 -3.37 3.15
N ASP A 328 -13.36 -2.42 2.37
CA ASP A 328 -14.74 -1.97 2.45
C ASP A 328 -15.73 -3.06 2.00
N ARG A 329 -15.39 -3.87 0.99
CA ARG A 329 -16.16 -5.05 0.59
C ARG A 329 -16.18 -6.11 1.69
N GLY A 330 -15.03 -6.41 2.29
CA GLY A 330 -14.93 -7.41 3.34
C GLY A 330 -15.65 -7.01 4.63
N LEU A 331 -15.55 -5.74 5.03
CA LEU A 331 -16.33 -5.19 6.14
C LEU A 331 -17.83 -5.24 5.86
N LYS A 332 -18.26 -4.93 4.62
CA LYS A 332 -19.66 -5.10 4.20
C LYS A 332 -20.10 -6.56 4.32
N THR A 333 -19.31 -7.52 3.85
CA THR A 333 -19.60 -8.95 4.00
C THR A 333 -19.69 -9.35 5.48
N LEU A 334 -18.77 -8.88 6.32
CA LEU A 334 -18.81 -9.15 7.75
C LEU A 334 -20.05 -8.54 8.42
N SER A 335 -20.47 -7.33 8.05
CA SER A 335 -21.68 -6.71 8.64
C SER A 335 -22.97 -7.48 8.38
N GLN A 336 -23.01 -8.32 7.34
CA GLN A 336 -24.12 -9.23 7.07
C GLN A 336 -24.16 -10.44 8.00
N LEU A 337 -23.11 -10.65 8.80
CA LEU A 337 -23.01 -11.65 9.85
C LEU A 337 -23.44 -11.01 11.18
N PRO A 338 -24.73 -11.01 11.53
CA PRO A 338 -25.10 -10.80 12.92
C PRO A 338 -24.59 -12.01 13.71
N PRO A 339 -23.91 -11.82 14.85
CA PRO A 339 -23.83 -12.88 15.83
C PRO A 339 -25.25 -13.36 16.11
N SER A 340 -25.47 -14.66 16.02
CA SER A 340 -26.76 -15.35 16.23
C SER A 340 -27.32 -15.23 17.67
N CYS A 341 -26.72 -14.37 18.48
CA CYS A 341 -26.97 -14.20 19.91
C CYS A 341 -27.19 -12.71 20.24
N GLY A 342 -27.96 -12.43 21.29
CA GLY A 342 -28.05 -11.08 21.86
C GLY A 342 -26.73 -10.59 22.47
N ASP A 343 -26.76 -9.54 23.29
CA ASP A 343 -25.56 -9.01 23.97
C ASP A 343 -24.89 -10.07 24.84
N SER A 344 -23.88 -10.73 24.26
CA SER A 344 -23.13 -11.83 24.81
C SER A 344 -21.64 -11.55 24.66
N GLU A 345 -20.81 -12.33 25.34
CA GLU A 345 -19.35 -12.19 25.21
C GLU A 345 -18.86 -12.41 23.76
N ALA A 346 -19.50 -13.31 23.02
CA ALA A 346 -19.20 -13.55 21.62
C ALA A 346 -19.57 -12.33 20.75
N TRP A 347 -20.74 -11.72 21.00
CA TRP A 347 -21.17 -10.48 20.34
C TRP A 347 -20.18 -9.33 20.61
N ARG A 348 -19.80 -9.10 21.87
CA ARG A 348 -18.88 -8.02 22.25
C ARG A 348 -17.48 -8.21 21.66
N ARG A 349 -16.98 -9.44 21.62
CA ARG A 349 -15.71 -9.76 20.94
C ARG A 349 -15.81 -9.44 19.45
N TYR A 350 -16.90 -9.85 18.82
CA TYR A 350 -17.13 -9.61 17.40
C TYR A 350 -17.16 -8.13 17.06
N THR A 351 -18.00 -7.34 17.73
CA THR A 351 -18.13 -5.90 17.45
C THR A 351 -16.82 -5.16 17.71
N ARG A 352 -16.06 -5.56 18.74
CA ARG A 352 -14.73 -5.01 19.01
C ARG A 352 -13.72 -5.34 17.90
N GLU A 353 -13.75 -6.55 17.34
CA GLU A 353 -12.90 -6.90 16.21
C GLU A 353 -13.25 -6.09 14.96
N ILE A 354 -14.53 -5.86 14.67
CA ILE A 354 -14.96 -4.99 13.57
C ILE A 354 -14.50 -3.54 13.82
N ALA A 355 -14.69 -3.01 15.04
CA ALA A 355 -14.21 -1.68 15.42
C ALA A 355 -12.71 -1.50 15.19
N ALA A 356 -11.90 -2.51 15.53
CA ALA A 356 -10.46 -2.48 15.28
C ALA A 356 -10.12 -2.45 13.77
N MET A 357 -10.92 -3.14 12.94
CA MET A 357 -10.76 -3.09 11.49
C MET A 357 -11.22 -1.76 10.89
N GLU A 358 -12.25 -1.13 11.45
CA GLU A 358 -12.65 0.23 11.08
C GLU A 358 -11.51 1.24 11.35
N VAL A 359 -10.85 1.16 12.50
CA VAL A 359 -9.67 2.02 12.77
C VAL A 359 -8.57 1.85 11.71
N LEU A 360 -8.30 0.61 11.28
CA LEU A 360 -7.34 0.34 10.20
C LEU A 360 -7.83 0.87 8.85
N ARG A 361 -9.13 0.76 8.56
CA ARG A 361 -9.76 1.26 7.34
C ARG A 361 -9.61 2.78 7.24
N TRP A 362 -9.98 3.53 8.29
CA TRP A 362 -9.81 4.98 8.33
C TRP A 362 -8.35 5.41 8.17
N SER A 363 -7.44 4.71 8.85
CA SER A 363 -6.00 4.92 8.72
C SER A 363 -5.50 4.69 7.28
N ALA A 364 -5.96 3.61 6.63
CA ALA A 364 -5.63 3.28 5.26
C ALA A 364 -6.14 4.34 4.27
N THR A 365 -7.39 4.78 4.42
CA THR A 365 -7.99 5.83 3.59
C THR A 365 -7.26 7.16 3.73
N ALA A 366 -6.89 7.57 4.96
CA ALA A 366 -6.13 8.79 5.19
C ALA A 366 -4.76 8.76 4.49
N LEU A 367 -4.05 7.62 4.57
CA LEU A 367 -2.78 7.42 3.86
C LEU A 367 -2.95 7.44 2.33
N LEU A 368 -4.01 6.80 1.81
CA LEU A 368 -4.32 6.79 0.39
C LEU A 368 -4.59 8.21 -0.13
N LEU A 369 -5.42 8.98 0.56
CA LEU A 369 -5.75 10.36 0.18
C LEU A 369 -4.53 11.27 0.22
N ARG A 370 -3.63 11.07 1.19
CA ARG A 370 -2.32 11.73 1.22
C ARG A 370 -1.49 11.40 -0.02
N ALA A 371 -1.41 10.11 -0.40
CA ALA A 371 -0.65 9.68 -1.58
C ALA A 371 -1.22 10.29 -2.87
N ILE A 372 -2.54 10.32 -3.01
CA ILE A 372 -3.23 10.96 -4.15
C ILE A 372 -2.94 12.47 -4.18
N LYS A 373 -3.04 13.16 -3.04
CA LYS A 373 -2.81 14.61 -2.94
C LYS A 373 -1.38 14.99 -3.34
N LEU A 374 -0.41 14.17 -2.97
CA LEU A 374 1.01 14.40 -3.25
C LEU A 374 1.47 13.82 -4.60
N GLN A 375 0.60 13.14 -5.34
CA GLN A 375 0.97 12.57 -6.63
C GLN A 375 1.30 13.67 -7.65
N GLY A 376 2.53 13.64 -8.17
CA GLY A 376 3.03 14.65 -9.12
C GLY A 376 3.77 15.83 -8.48
N ASP A 377 3.81 15.92 -7.15
CA ASP A 377 4.70 16.87 -6.46
C ASP A 377 6.13 16.29 -6.41
N ASN A 378 6.95 16.65 -7.39
CA ASN A 378 8.33 16.20 -7.53
C ASN A 378 9.33 16.95 -6.62
N ARG A 379 8.91 17.94 -5.84
CA ARG A 379 9.84 18.89 -5.19
C ARG A 379 10.52 18.34 -3.93
N SER A 380 10.09 17.20 -3.40
CA SER A 380 10.49 16.79 -2.03
C SER A 380 10.60 15.29 -1.77
N GLY A 381 10.40 14.41 -2.77
CA GLY A 381 10.34 12.95 -2.57
C GLY A 381 9.16 12.47 -1.71
N GLN A 382 8.35 13.41 -1.19
CA GLN A 382 7.19 13.13 -0.33
C GLN A 382 6.13 12.28 -1.03
N SER A 383 5.99 12.41 -2.35
CA SER A 383 5.09 11.59 -3.17
C SER A 383 5.43 10.10 -3.06
N SER A 384 6.72 9.76 -3.22
CA SER A 384 7.21 8.40 -3.12
C SER A 384 7.06 7.83 -1.71
N VAL A 385 7.34 8.62 -0.68
CA VAL A 385 7.13 8.22 0.71
C VAL A 385 5.64 7.94 0.98
N ALA A 386 4.76 8.84 0.56
CA ALA A 386 3.33 8.71 0.77
C ALA A 386 2.74 7.48 0.05
N SER A 387 3.15 7.20 -1.19
CA SER A 387 2.74 6.01 -1.93
C SER A 387 3.15 4.71 -1.20
N ALA A 388 4.40 4.61 -0.74
CA ALA A 388 4.87 3.44 0.00
C ALA A 388 4.11 3.26 1.33
N MET A 389 3.88 4.35 2.07
CA MET A 389 3.10 4.31 3.31
C MET A 389 1.66 3.87 3.05
N ALA A 390 1.01 4.39 2.00
CA ALA A 390 -0.34 4.01 1.62
C ALA A 390 -0.44 2.51 1.35
N HIS A 391 0.46 1.94 0.55
CA HIS A 391 0.42 0.50 0.27
C HIS A 391 0.69 -0.38 1.50
N ILE A 392 1.62 0.00 2.38
CA ILE A 392 1.85 -0.73 3.63
C ILE A 392 0.61 -0.69 4.53
N GLY A 393 -0.01 0.49 4.69
CA GLY A 393 -1.21 0.68 5.50
C GLY A 393 -2.42 -0.06 4.94
N CYS A 394 -2.72 0.13 3.65
CA CYS A 394 -3.87 -0.46 2.97
C CYS A 394 -3.76 -1.99 2.89
N SER A 395 -2.59 -2.54 2.54
CA SER A 395 -2.36 -3.99 2.55
C SER A 395 -2.52 -4.59 3.96
N SER A 396 -2.09 -3.87 5.00
CA SER A 396 -2.25 -4.31 6.39
C SER A 396 -3.72 -4.38 6.81
N ALA A 397 -4.49 -3.36 6.47
CA ALA A 397 -5.94 -3.35 6.71
C ALA A 397 -6.63 -4.49 5.94
N ALA A 398 -6.31 -4.66 4.65
CA ALA A 398 -6.90 -5.69 3.79
C ALA A 398 -6.61 -7.11 4.31
N ARG A 399 -5.35 -7.39 4.71
CA ARG A 399 -4.98 -8.67 5.36
C ARG A 399 -5.73 -8.92 6.65
N ARG A 400 -5.98 -7.88 7.47
CA ARG A 400 -6.73 -8.03 8.72
C ARG A 400 -8.17 -8.45 8.43
N VAL A 401 -8.84 -7.79 7.50
CA VAL A 401 -10.21 -8.11 7.08
C VAL A 401 -10.29 -9.51 6.48
N PHE A 402 -9.38 -9.86 5.59
CA PHE A 402 -9.29 -11.20 5.02
C PHE A 402 -9.17 -12.30 6.09
N ARG A 403 -8.25 -12.14 7.05
CA ARG A 403 -8.10 -13.12 8.14
C ARG A 403 -9.39 -13.29 8.93
N ARG A 404 -10.10 -12.19 9.21
CA ARG A 404 -11.37 -12.28 9.93
C ARG A 404 -12.42 -13.04 9.13
N LEU A 405 -12.59 -12.70 7.85
CA LEU A 405 -13.48 -13.44 6.93
C LEU A 405 -13.16 -14.94 6.92
N HIS A 406 -11.88 -15.30 6.79
CA HIS A 406 -11.48 -16.71 6.76
C HIS A 406 -11.80 -17.46 8.06
N THR A 407 -11.71 -16.79 9.22
CA THR A 407 -12.04 -17.37 10.53
C THR A 407 -13.53 -17.35 10.89
N ALA A 408 -14.36 -16.58 10.19
CA ALA A 408 -15.78 -16.44 10.52
C ALA A 408 -16.61 -17.71 10.21
N GLY A 409 -16.05 -18.67 9.47
CA GLY A 409 -16.70 -19.94 9.15
C GLY A 409 -17.67 -19.83 7.97
N SER A 410 -17.67 -20.84 7.09
CA SER A 410 -18.36 -20.82 5.79
C SER A 410 -19.89 -21.01 5.85
N SER A 411 -20.48 -21.14 7.04
CA SER A 411 -21.92 -21.44 7.20
C SER A 411 -22.83 -20.22 7.11
N GLU A 412 -22.27 -19.00 7.18
CA GLU A 412 -23.04 -17.76 7.39
C GLU A 412 -22.91 -16.73 6.25
N PHE A 413 -22.03 -16.95 5.28
CA PHE A 413 -21.89 -16.15 4.05
C PHE A 413 -21.34 -17.00 2.90
N ASP A 414 -21.45 -16.51 1.67
CA ASP A 414 -20.93 -17.20 0.48
C ASP A 414 -19.40 -17.37 0.56
N PRO A 415 -18.89 -18.60 0.70
CA PRO A 415 -17.45 -18.86 0.81
C PRO A 415 -16.68 -18.45 -0.44
N ALA A 416 -17.33 -18.40 -1.61
CA ALA A 416 -16.69 -17.94 -2.84
C ALA A 416 -16.27 -16.47 -2.75
N VAL A 417 -17.07 -15.63 -2.08
CA VAL A 417 -16.74 -14.21 -1.88
C VAL A 417 -15.52 -14.04 -0.98
N ALA A 418 -15.44 -14.76 0.14
CA ALA A 418 -14.26 -14.67 1.00
C ALA A 418 -13.01 -15.26 0.35
N GLN A 419 -13.15 -16.32 -0.46
CA GLN A 419 -12.05 -16.85 -1.25
C GLN A 419 -11.56 -15.82 -2.27
N ALA A 420 -12.46 -15.21 -3.04
CA ALA A 420 -12.12 -14.18 -4.02
C ALA A 420 -11.44 -12.96 -3.37
N ILE A 421 -11.97 -12.47 -2.23
CA ILE A 421 -11.31 -11.42 -1.45
C ILE A 421 -9.91 -11.87 -1.01
N GLY A 422 -9.77 -13.09 -0.49
CA GLY A 422 -8.49 -13.63 -0.04
C GLY A 422 -7.43 -13.69 -1.13
N LEU A 423 -7.81 -14.24 -2.29
CA LEU A 423 -6.94 -14.30 -3.47
C LEU A 423 -6.54 -12.90 -3.92
N ARG A 424 -7.49 -11.96 -3.99
CA ARG A 424 -7.18 -10.59 -4.43
C ARG A 424 -6.32 -9.81 -3.43
N VAL A 425 -6.55 -9.99 -2.13
CA VAL A 425 -5.70 -9.42 -1.07
C VAL A 425 -4.28 -9.96 -1.18
N GLN A 426 -4.10 -11.27 -1.38
CA GLN A 426 -2.76 -11.86 -1.55
C GLN A 426 -2.07 -11.34 -2.82
N THR A 427 -2.79 -11.27 -3.94
CA THR A 427 -2.26 -10.78 -5.22
C THR A 427 -1.81 -9.32 -5.11
N THR A 428 -2.68 -8.42 -4.63
CA THR A 428 -2.35 -6.99 -4.49
C THR A 428 -1.23 -6.73 -3.49
N ASP A 429 -1.03 -7.61 -2.51
CA ASP A 429 0.06 -7.52 -1.52
C ASP A 429 1.41 -8.02 -2.07
N LEU A 430 1.40 -8.95 -3.02
CA LEU A 430 2.61 -9.55 -3.60
C LEU A 430 3.11 -8.83 -4.86
N LEU A 431 2.22 -8.18 -5.60
CA LEU A 431 2.60 -7.39 -6.77
C LEU A 431 3.62 -6.30 -6.40
N LEU A 432 4.55 -6.03 -7.32
CA LEU A 432 5.63 -5.05 -7.16
C LEU A 432 6.66 -5.38 -6.06
N GLY A 433 6.84 -6.67 -5.71
CA GLY A 433 7.95 -7.16 -4.87
C GLY A 433 7.57 -7.62 -3.46
N GLY A 434 6.29 -7.51 -3.10
CA GLY A 434 5.76 -8.03 -1.84
C GLY A 434 6.08 -7.19 -0.58
N PRO A 435 5.61 -7.64 0.60
CA PRO A 435 5.65 -6.84 1.83
C PRO A 435 7.06 -6.45 2.29
N THR A 436 8.05 -7.35 2.13
CA THR A 436 9.43 -7.06 2.51
C THR A 436 10.00 -5.92 1.67
N ALA A 437 9.81 -5.99 0.35
CA ALA A 437 10.25 -4.93 -0.55
C ALA A 437 9.53 -3.61 -0.29
N ALA A 438 8.23 -3.64 0.04
CA ALA A 438 7.47 -2.44 0.37
C ALA A 438 8.02 -1.71 1.61
N HIS A 439 8.36 -2.45 2.67
CA HIS A 439 8.93 -1.87 3.89
C HIS A 439 10.33 -1.28 3.65
N GLU A 440 11.23 -2.01 2.97
CA GLU A 440 12.58 -1.49 2.68
C GLU A 440 12.53 -0.30 1.72
N ARG A 441 11.69 -0.35 0.68
CA ARG A 441 11.45 0.79 -0.23
C ARG A 441 11.01 2.05 0.52
N LEU A 442 10.16 1.93 1.54
CA LEU A 442 9.79 3.07 2.37
C LEU A 442 11.02 3.63 3.11
N LEU A 443 11.81 2.77 3.73
CA LEU A 443 13.00 3.20 4.49
C LEU A 443 14.06 3.84 3.57
N GLU A 444 14.32 3.26 2.41
CA GLU A 444 15.23 3.82 1.39
C GLU A 444 14.79 5.23 0.96
N ARG A 445 13.49 5.45 0.73
CA ARG A 445 12.93 6.77 0.37
C ARG A 445 13.01 7.79 1.49
N LEU A 446 13.11 7.32 2.73
CA LEU A 446 13.32 8.12 3.92
C LEU A 446 14.81 8.32 4.25
N GLY A 447 15.72 7.73 3.46
CA GLY A 447 17.17 7.81 3.67
C GLY A 447 17.69 6.94 4.82
N ILE A 448 17.03 5.81 5.11
CA ILE A 448 17.33 4.89 6.23
C ILE A 448 17.90 3.55 5.78
#